data_AF-A0A7S2JJ73-F1
#
_entry.id   AF-A0A7S2JJ73-F1
#
_cell.length_a   1.000
_cell.length_b   1.000
_cell.length_c   1.000
_cell.angle_alpha   90.00
_cell.angle_beta   90.00
_cell.angle_gamma   90.00
#
_symmetry.space_group_name_H-M   'P 1'
#
loop_
_entity.id
_entity.type
_entity.pdbx_description
1 polymer ?
#
loop_
_entity_poly.entity_id
_entity_poly.type
_entity_poly.pdbx_seq_one_letter_code
_entity_poly.pdbx_strand_id
1 'polypeptide(L)'
;ADRGRRHAVVEVAQVRSCLEERLPYAFEQEAQLGSSPVAGGVFTFFLMPMVNCEWRVEVQIIDGNFQADAFMLAHSAIVEHVKPSRVLQGTSKFFAVVMKSSLTLELPANMPLKTFPEVPSEQRVLTKAFLNWLPHEGDLQGHMRHPWRSGVDEFKFAGKTRYFGDKVEQVMPHLPYFSNCRGFGRTIPLWSVLERSQGCTWANGKDITLMSLGSDASGDVCVGVDTECVLDEVPNLRMELPRWFEVPTGTLMFHVTKQAFAGSELADLNFPDAVPVYLMQGIKNEGDLPKTVVLAFQYWQTSPTEKVMARGRVYFAETTNPRDPDVFRGRVPWSYKLRVLYYPMTHFEVMVNFAFPLEFYFVMYVFLGFVCIWTVWALWCFHRFIARGSFPLDEGPPKLLDLRHVSCILVPFVKGALHALLSCVFPLVVGVA
;
A
#
# COMPACT_ATOMS: atom_id res chain seq x y z
N ALA A 1 43.47 -8.19 -39.43
CA ALA A 1 43.43 -9.66 -39.49
C ALA A 1 43.37 -10.16 -38.05
N ASP A 2 42.27 -10.00 -37.35
CA ASP A 2 40.94 -10.62 -37.56
C ASP A 2 40.94 -12.14 -37.33
N ARG A 3 40.23 -12.51 -36.26
CA ARG A 3 39.82 -13.82 -35.69
C ARG A 3 39.79 -13.62 -34.16
N GLY A 4 38.67 -13.29 -33.50
CA GLY A 4 37.29 -13.61 -33.84
C GLY A 4 37.01 -15.05 -33.46
N ARG A 5 36.49 -15.27 -32.23
CA ARG A 5 35.31 -16.12 -31.98
C ARG A 5 34.92 -16.13 -30.50
N ARG A 6 33.68 -15.67 -30.30
CA ARG A 6 32.82 -15.91 -29.15
C ARG A 6 32.73 -17.42 -28.91
N HIS A 7 33.00 -17.86 -27.70
CA HIS A 7 32.58 -19.19 -27.24
C HIS A 7 32.13 -19.07 -25.78
N ALA A 8 30.93 -18.53 -25.60
CA ALA A 8 30.06 -18.96 -24.52
C ALA A 8 28.88 -19.65 -25.21
N VAL A 9 29.09 -20.91 -25.57
CA VAL A 9 27.98 -21.84 -25.80
C VAL A 9 27.84 -22.55 -24.47
N VAL A 10 26.87 -22.11 -23.66
CA VAL A 10 26.39 -22.86 -22.52
C VAL A 10 25.34 -23.82 -23.07
N GLU A 11 25.77 -25.02 -23.46
CA GLU A 11 24.88 -26.17 -23.49
C GLU A 11 25.11 -26.94 -22.20
N VAL A 12 24.04 -27.23 -21.45
CA VAL A 12 23.74 -28.57 -20.92
C VAL A 12 22.32 -28.61 -20.33
N ALA A 13 21.64 -29.70 -20.70
CA ALA A 13 20.45 -30.33 -20.13
C ALA A 13 19.06 -29.70 -20.36
N GLN A 14 18.30 -30.40 -21.20
CA GLN A 14 16.87 -30.26 -21.44
C GLN A 14 16.04 -30.28 -20.14
N VAL A 15 15.83 -29.11 -19.55
CA VAL A 15 14.54 -28.76 -18.96
C VAL A 15 13.91 -27.81 -19.96
N ARG A 16 12.76 -28.19 -20.53
CA ARG A 16 12.08 -27.42 -21.60
C ARG A 16 11.91 -25.96 -21.14
N SER A 17 12.74 -25.06 -21.68
CA SER A 17 12.82 -23.60 -21.44
C SER A 17 13.03 -23.14 -19.99
N CYS A 18 14.29 -23.05 -19.53
CA CYS A 18 14.65 -22.16 -18.42
C CYS A 18 14.66 -20.71 -18.93
N LEU A 19 13.97 -19.81 -18.23
CA LEU A 19 14.12 -18.37 -18.46
C LEU A 19 15.44 -17.95 -17.80
N GLU A 20 16.42 -17.56 -18.61
CA GLU A 20 17.64 -16.94 -18.11
C GLU A 20 17.33 -15.49 -17.73
N GLU A 21 17.39 -15.18 -16.43
CA GLU A 21 17.30 -13.79 -15.94
C GLU A 21 18.70 -13.33 -15.54
N ARG A 22 19.17 -12.24 -16.15
CA ARG A 22 20.45 -11.64 -15.76
C ARG A 22 20.34 -11.04 -14.37
N LEU A 23 21.45 -11.04 -13.63
CA LEU A 23 21.52 -10.35 -12.35
C LEU A 23 21.15 -8.86 -12.53
N PRO A 24 20.53 -8.23 -11.51
CA PRO A 24 20.18 -6.82 -11.58
C PRO A 24 21.40 -5.98 -11.99
N TYR A 25 21.22 -5.03 -12.92
CA TYR A 25 22.32 -4.17 -13.39
C TYR A 25 23.08 -3.45 -12.28
N ALA A 26 22.31 -3.07 -11.26
CA ALA A 26 22.78 -2.53 -10.00
C ALA A 26 23.96 -3.35 -9.43
N PHE A 27 23.81 -4.68 -9.42
CA PHE A 27 24.79 -5.64 -8.95
C PHE A 27 25.99 -5.68 -9.91
N GLU A 28 25.76 -5.76 -11.23
CA GLU A 28 26.84 -5.75 -12.22
C GLU A 28 27.72 -4.51 -12.05
N GLN A 29 27.12 -3.34 -11.78
CA GLN A 29 27.83 -2.08 -11.60
C GLN A 29 28.63 -2.05 -10.29
N GLU A 30 28.04 -2.47 -9.16
CA GLU A 30 28.79 -2.53 -7.88
C GLU A 30 29.95 -3.53 -7.97
N ALA A 31 29.72 -4.69 -8.59
CA ALA A 31 30.76 -5.69 -8.82
C ALA A 31 31.90 -5.15 -9.71
N GLN A 32 31.59 -4.33 -10.72
CA GLN A 32 32.58 -3.74 -11.63
C GLN A 32 33.36 -2.57 -11.02
N LEU A 33 32.72 -1.75 -10.19
CA LEU A 33 33.36 -0.55 -9.64
C LEU A 33 34.43 -0.88 -8.60
N GLY A 34 34.47 -2.11 -8.07
CA GLY A 34 35.44 -2.55 -7.05
C GLY A 34 35.44 -1.69 -5.78
N SER A 35 34.48 -0.77 -5.68
CA SER A 35 34.42 0.34 -4.74
C SER A 35 33.40 0.09 -3.64
N SER A 36 32.99 -1.17 -3.42
CA SER A 36 32.22 -1.48 -2.23
C SER A 36 33.09 -1.10 -1.03
N PRO A 37 32.64 -0.20 -0.12
CA PRO A 37 33.37 0.08 1.11
C PRO A 37 33.43 -1.14 2.04
N VAL A 38 32.77 -2.24 1.67
CA VAL A 38 32.85 -3.52 2.38
C VAL A 38 33.86 -4.41 1.68
N ALA A 39 35.13 -4.26 2.03
CA ALA A 39 36.12 -5.31 1.87
C ALA A 39 35.63 -6.53 2.69
N GLY A 40 34.81 -7.40 2.07
CA GLY A 40 34.03 -8.46 2.73
C GLY A 40 32.51 -8.44 2.49
N GLY A 41 32.03 -7.72 1.47
CA GLY A 41 30.60 -7.50 1.22
C GLY A 41 29.77 -8.78 1.05
N VAL A 42 28.80 -8.97 1.96
CA VAL A 42 27.75 -9.97 1.81
C VAL A 42 26.74 -9.46 0.79
N PHE A 43 26.57 -10.17 -0.32
CA PHE A 43 25.50 -9.88 -1.27
C PHE A 43 24.21 -10.59 -0.85
N THR A 44 23.15 -9.83 -0.63
CA THR A 44 21.82 -10.39 -0.33
C THR A 44 20.93 -10.25 -1.55
N PHE A 45 20.44 -11.39 -2.03
CA PHE A 45 19.45 -11.44 -3.10
C PHE A 45 18.11 -11.90 -2.54
N PHE A 46 17.04 -11.30 -3.06
CA PHE A 46 15.69 -11.71 -2.73
C PHE A 46 15.06 -12.35 -3.95
N LEU A 47 14.82 -13.67 -3.88
CA LEU A 47 14.03 -14.39 -4.86
C LEU A 47 12.58 -14.45 -4.38
N MET A 48 11.66 -13.93 -5.18
CA MET A 48 10.24 -13.85 -4.85
C MET A 48 9.43 -14.68 -5.86
N PRO A 49 9.24 -15.98 -5.60
CA PRO A 49 8.49 -16.84 -6.50
C PRO A 49 6.97 -16.70 -6.29
N MET A 50 6.22 -16.64 -7.39
CA MET A 50 4.75 -16.65 -7.41
C MET A 50 4.17 -18.06 -7.43
N VAL A 51 5.02 -19.08 -7.55
CA VAL A 51 4.67 -20.51 -7.57
C VAL A 51 5.61 -21.26 -6.64
N ASN A 52 5.23 -22.46 -6.22
CA ASN A 52 6.16 -23.32 -5.50
C ASN A 52 7.36 -23.62 -6.41
N CYS A 53 8.56 -23.32 -5.92
CA CYS A 53 9.80 -23.58 -6.65
C CYS A 53 10.79 -24.33 -5.77
N GLU A 54 11.46 -25.31 -6.38
CA GLU A 54 12.71 -25.84 -5.87
C GLU A 54 13.85 -24.97 -6.43
N TRP A 55 14.83 -24.65 -5.61
CA TRP A 55 15.93 -23.79 -6.01
C TRP A 55 17.26 -24.38 -5.55
N ARG A 56 18.32 -24.06 -6.31
CA ARG A 56 19.70 -24.41 -6.04
C ARG A 56 20.56 -23.20 -6.33
N VAL A 57 21.47 -22.86 -5.43
CA VAL A 57 22.47 -21.81 -5.65
C VAL A 57 23.75 -22.50 -6.12
N GLU A 58 24.26 -22.08 -7.27
CA GLU A 58 25.52 -22.54 -7.83
C GLU A 58 26.43 -21.34 -8.04
N VAL A 59 27.66 -21.41 -7.53
CA VAL A 59 28.70 -20.40 -7.76
C VAL A 59 29.70 -21.01 -8.72
N GLN A 60 29.79 -20.45 -9.93
CA GLN A 60 30.71 -20.94 -10.96
C GLN A 60 31.89 -19.98 -11.10
N ILE A 61 33.10 -20.53 -10.94
CA ILE A 61 34.34 -19.79 -11.16
C ILE A 61 34.71 -19.90 -12.64
N ILE A 62 34.69 -18.77 -13.34
CA ILE A 62 34.96 -18.72 -14.79
C ILE A 62 36.47 -18.51 -15.05
N ASP A 63 37.16 -17.79 -14.18
CA ASP A 63 38.60 -17.54 -14.28
C ASP A 63 39.38 -18.51 -13.37
N GLY A 64 40.27 -19.31 -13.98
CA GLY A 64 41.09 -20.31 -13.30
C GLY A 64 42.00 -19.72 -12.22
N ASN A 65 42.29 -18.41 -12.25
CA ASN A 65 43.07 -17.74 -11.21
C ASN A 65 42.43 -17.82 -9.82
N PHE A 66 41.09 -17.95 -9.75
CA PHE A 66 40.34 -18.04 -8.49
C PHE A 66 39.97 -19.48 -8.13
N GLN A 67 40.48 -20.48 -8.85
CA GLN A 67 40.13 -21.89 -8.59
C GLN A 67 40.51 -22.34 -7.17
N ALA A 68 41.57 -21.78 -6.60
CA ALA A 68 41.97 -22.03 -5.21
C ALA A 68 40.91 -21.58 -4.20
N ASP A 69 40.10 -20.56 -4.53
CA ASP A 69 39.07 -20.00 -3.66
C ASP A 69 37.75 -20.79 -3.70
N ALA A 70 37.64 -21.82 -4.54
CA ALA A 70 36.43 -22.62 -4.69
C ALA A 70 35.93 -23.22 -3.36
N PHE A 71 36.86 -23.65 -2.49
CA PHE A 71 36.51 -24.20 -1.18
C PHE A 71 35.97 -23.13 -0.22
N MET A 72 36.46 -21.88 -0.33
CA MET A 72 35.93 -20.76 0.46
C MET A 72 34.52 -20.37 0.00
N LEU A 73 34.23 -20.50 -1.30
CA LEU A 73 32.91 -20.20 -1.88
C LEU A 73 31.86 -21.29 -1.64
N ALA A 74 32.27 -22.54 -1.43
CA ALA A 74 31.35 -23.65 -1.18
C ALA A 74 30.46 -23.43 0.07
N HIS A 75 30.92 -22.63 1.03
CA HIS A 75 30.18 -22.29 2.26
C HIS A 75 29.86 -20.80 2.39
N SER A 76 30.00 -20.02 1.32
CA SER A 76 29.79 -18.57 1.37
C SER A 76 28.33 -18.15 1.16
N ALA A 77 27.43 -19.11 0.87
CA ALA A 77 26.01 -18.83 0.65
C ALA A 77 25.18 -19.28 1.86
N ILE A 78 24.42 -18.35 2.42
CA ILE A 78 23.39 -18.61 3.42
C ILE A 78 22.05 -18.35 2.75
N VAL A 79 21.09 -19.28 2.93
CA VAL A 79 19.74 -19.09 2.41
C VAL A 79 18.73 -19.18 3.53
N GLU A 80 17.93 -18.13 3.65
CA GLU A 80 16.84 -18.03 4.60
C GLU A 80 15.51 -18.10 3.84
N HIS A 81 14.63 -19.01 4.26
CA HIS A 81 13.28 -19.07 3.73
C HIS A 81 12.34 -18.32 4.67
N VAL A 82 11.75 -17.25 4.15
CA VAL A 82 10.78 -16.44 4.90
C VAL A 82 9.42 -16.52 4.25
N LYS A 83 8.40 -16.77 5.08
CA LYS A 83 7.01 -16.86 4.68
C LYS A 83 6.18 -15.81 5.44
N PRO A 84 5.08 -15.33 4.84
CA PRO A 84 4.08 -14.59 5.59
C PRO A 84 3.51 -15.46 6.72
N SER A 85 3.08 -14.82 7.80
CA SER A 85 2.58 -15.50 9.00
C SER A 85 1.58 -14.68 9.82
N ARG A 86 1.30 -13.43 9.45
CA ARG A 86 0.54 -12.48 10.29
C ARG A 86 -0.86 -12.16 9.78
N VAL A 87 -1.16 -12.28 8.49
CA VAL A 87 -2.52 -12.01 8.00
C VAL A 87 -3.52 -13.04 8.57
N LEU A 88 -3.17 -14.32 8.46
CA LEU A 88 -3.82 -15.40 9.18
C LEU A 88 -2.75 -16.10 10.02
N GLN A 89 -2.81 -15.89 11.34
CA GLN A 89 -1.74 -16.24 12.26
C GLN A 89 -1.33 -17.71 12.13
N GLY A 90 -0.03 -17.94 11.88
CA GLY A 90 0.54 -19.29 11.76
C GLY A 90 0.38 -19.94 10.38
N THR A 91 -0.17 -19.23 9.39
CA THR A 91 -0.30 -19.73 8.00
C THR A 91 0.51 -18.88 7.03
N SER A 92 0.88 -19.44 5.87
CA SER A 92 1.56 -18.72 4.80
C SER A 92 0.62 -17.95 3.87
N LYS A 93 -0.55 -17.53 4.37
CA LYS A 93 -1.50 -16.74 3.58
C LYS A 93 -1.16 -15.25 3.64
N PHE A 94 -1.42 -14.54 2.55
CA PHE A 94 -1.11 -13.12 2.43
C PHE A 94 -2.17 -12.36 1.62
N PHE A 95 -2.14 -11.03 1.68
CA PHE A 95 -2.94 -10.17 0.80
C PHE A 95 -2.23 -10.00 -0.55
N ALA A 96 -2.99 -10.07 -1.64
CA ALA A 96 -2.47 -9.84 -2.99
C ALA A 96 -3.05 -8.55 -3.58
N VAL A 97 -2.36 -8.03 -4.59
CA VAL A 97 -2.81 -6.88 -5.38
C VAL A 97 -3.54 -7.38 -6.61
N VAL A 98 -4.66 -6.73 -6.95
CA VAL A 98 -5.46 -7.00 -8.15
C VAL A 98 -5.45 -5.76 -9.05
N MET A 99 -4.86 -5.91 -10.23
CA MET A 99 -4.87 -4.92 -11.31
C MET A 99 -5.97 -5.25 -12.30
N LYS A 100 -6.92 -4.34 -12.50
CA LYS A 100 -8.04 -4.52 -13.42
C LYS A 100 -7.79 -3.80 -14.74
N SER A 101 -8.27 -4.36 -15.85
CA SER A 101 -8.19 -3.73 -17.18
C SER A 101 -8.96 -2.41 -17.27
N SER A 102 -10.00 -2.26 -16.45
CA SER A 102 -10.86 -1.08 -16.36
C SER A 102 -10.24 0.11 -15.61
N LEU A 103 -9.05 -0.02 -15.02
CA LEU A 103 -8.38 1.10 -14.37
C LEU A 103 -8.13 2.23 -15.39
N THR A 104 -8.09 3.49 -14.94
CA THR A 104 -7.87 4.66 -15.80
C THR A 104 -6.42 5.15 -15.83
N LEU A 105 -5.50 4.50 -15.10
CA LEU A 105 -4.08 4.85 -15.06
C LEU A 105 -3.21 3.95 -15.90
N GLU A 106 -2.12 4.46 -16.47
CA GLU A 106 -1.13 3.62 -17.16
C GLU A 106 -0.67 2.42 -16.32
N LEU A 107 -0.26 1.33 -16.97
CA LEU A 107 0.25 0.16 -16.26
C LEU A 107 1.62 0.46 -15.63
N PRO A 108 1.92 -0.07 -14.43
CA PRO A 108 3.21 0.16 -13.80
C PRO A 108 4.35 -0.53 -14.55
N ALA A 109 5.56 0.02 -14.46
CA ALA A 109 6.75 -0.60 -15.06
C ALA A 109 7.11 -1.97 -14.42
N ASN A 110 6.65 -2.22 -13.19
CA ASN A 110 6.88 -3.45 -12.46
C ASN A 110 5.76 -4.51 -12.63
N MET A 111 4.96 -4.44 -13.71
CA MET A 111 4.06 -5.53 -14.07
C MET A 111 4.84 -6.82 -14.41
N PRO A 112 4.28 -8.00 -14.13
CA PRO A 112 4.83 -9.27 -14.61
C PRO A 112 4.96 -9.29 -16.14
N LEU A 113 6.07 -9.80 -16.65
CA LEU A 113 6.29 -9.91 -18.10
C LEU A 113 5.37 -10.98 -18.69
N LYS A 114 4.85 -10.71 -19.90
CA LYS A 114 4.02 -11.64 -20.66
C LYS A 114 4.53 -11.80 -22.09
N THR A 115 4.34 -12.98 -22.68
CA THR A 115 4.48 -13.16 -24.13
C THR A 115 3.26 -12.60 -24.84
N PHE A 116 3.51 -11.88 -25.95
CA PHE A 116 2.47 -11.37 -26.84
C PHE A 116 2.58 -12.04 -28.22
N PRO A 117 2.21 -13.32 -28.36
CA PRO A 117 2.23 -13.99 -29.66
C PRO A 117 1.31 -13.27 -30.67
N GLU A 118 1.66 -13.31 -31.96
CA GLU A 118 0.87 -12.72 -33.05
C GLU A 118 -0.50 -13.39 -33.21
N VAL A 119 -0.60 -14.65 -32.77
CA VAL A 119 -1.84 -15.41 -32.68
C VAL A 119 -2.33 -15.32 -31.23
N PRO A 120 -3.63 -15.10 -30.95
CA PRO A 120 -4.20 -14.96 -29.60
C PRO A 120 -4.14 -16.25 -28.74
N SER A 121 -3.26 -17.20 -29.09
CA SER A 121 -2.95 -18.36 -28.26
C SER A 121 -2.30 -17.90 -26.94
N GLU A 122 -3.08 -18.02 -25.86
CA GLU A 122 -2.72 -17.90 -24.44
C GLU A 122 -1.46 -17.07 -24.12
N GLN A 123 -1.66 -15.82 -23.72
CA GLN A 123 -0.60 -15.03 -23.10
C GLN A 123 0.01 -15.78 -21.92
N ARG A 124 1.32 -16.01 -21.94
CA ARG A 124 2.04 -16.68 -20.86
C ARG A 124 2.79 -15.65 -20.04
N VAL A 125 2.58 -15.67 -18.72
CA VAL A 125 3.41 -14.91 -17.78
C VAL A 125 4.81 -15.53 -17.79
N LEU A 126 5.79 -14.76 -18.26
CA LEU A 126 7.19 -15.15 -18.42
C LEU A 126 7.91 -15.14 -17.07
N THR A 127 7.76 -14.07 -16.31
CA THR A 127 8.41 -13.91 -15.00
C THR A 127 7.46 -14.38 -13.90
N LYS A 128 7.69 -15.60 -13.41
CA LYS A 128 7.02 -16.15 -12.22
C LYS A 128 7.84 -16.01 -10.95
N ALA A 129 9.05 -15.48 -11.05
CA ALA A 129 9.87 -15.08 -9.92
C ALA A 129 10.51 -13.73 -10.26
N PHE A 130 10.82 -12.95 -9.22
CA PHE A 130 11.56 -11.71 -9.36
C PHE A 130 12.83 -11.84 -8.52
N LEU A 131 13.97 -11.60 -9.18
CA LEU A 131 15.25 -11.50 -8.50
C LEU A 131 15.56 -10.03 -8.22
N ASN A 132 15.66 -9.71 -6.93
CA ASN A 132 15.89 -8.34 -6.49
C ASN A 132 17.20 -8.19 -5.74
N TRP A 133 17.88 -7.08 -6.01
CA TRP A 133 19.08 -6.63 -5.31
C TRP A 133 19.09 -5.10 -5.28
N LEU A 134 19.21 -4.53 -4.09
CA LEU A 134 19.53 -3.12 -3.87
C LEU A 134 20.15 -2.99 -2.47
N PRO A 135 21.31 -2.34 -2.32
CA PRO A 135 21.99 -2.29 -1.04
C PRO A 135 21.15 -1.55 0.00
N HIS A 136 21.16 -2.02 1.26
CA HIS A 136 20.47 -1.36 2.36
C HIS A 136 21.17 -0.06 2.82
N GLU A 137 22.45 0.11 2.49
CA GLU A 137 23.31 1.22 2.91
C GLU A 137 24.10 1.77 1.71
N GLY A 138 24.59 3.00 1.80
CA GLY A 138 25.36 3.66 0.73
C GLY A 138 24.51 4.50 -0.24
N ASP A 139 25.17 5.40 -0.99
CA ASP A 139 24.48 6.32 -1.90
C ASP A 139 23.90 5.60 -3.13
N LEU A 140 22.64 5.91 -3.46
CA LEU A 140 21.97 5.36 -4.63
C LEU A 140 22.46 6.06 -5.92
N GLN A 141 23.60 5.67 -6.49
CA GLN A 141 24.13 6.26 -7.73
C GLN A 141 24.27 5.27 -8.89
N GLY A 142 23.57 5.50 -9.99
CA GLY A 142 23.68 4.69 -11.22
C GLY A 142 23.13 3.26 -11.10
N HIS A 143 22.80 2.79 -9.90
CA HIS A 143 22.35 1.44 -9.59
C HIS A 143 20.98 1.07 -10.19
N MET A 144 20.30 1.96 -10.92
CA MET A 144 18.98 1.67 -11.46
C MET A 144 18.97 1.96 -12.96
N ARG A 145 18.56 0.96 -13.74
CA ARG A 145 18.34 1.14 -15.17
C ARG A 145 17.05 1.91 -15.36
N HIS A 146 17.18 3.11 -15.90
CA HIS A 146 16.07 3.74 -16.60
C HIS A 146 15.69 2.82 -17.78
N PRO A 147 14.43 2.34 -17.91
CA PRO A 147 13.99 1.43 -18.98
C PRO A 147 14.40 1.89 -20.39
N TRP A 148 14.56 3.20 -20.60
CA TRP A 148 14.94 3.79 -21.87
C TRP A 148 16.40 3.55 -22.27
N ARG A 149 17.36 3.52 -21.32
CA ARG A 149 18.79 3.35 -21.66
C ARG A 149 19.16 1.92 -22.01
N SER A 150 18.36 0.95 -21.60
CA SER A 150 18.62 -0.47 -21.87
C SER A 150 18.12 -0.94 -23.23
N GLY A 151 17.32 -0.13 -23.95
CA GLY A 151 16.71 -0.55 -25.22
C GLY A 151 15.75 -1.73 -25.05
N VAL A 152 15.25 -1.94 -23.83
CA VAL A 152 14.42 -3.09 -23.47
C VAL A 152 12.97 -2.65 -23.53
N ASP A 153 12.30 -2.99 -24.63
CA ASP A 153 10.85 -2.77 -24.81
C ASP A 153 9.99 -3.65 -23.88
N GLU A 154 10.59 -4.54 -23.08
CA GLU A 154 9.90 -5.49 -22.19
C GLU A 154 8.97 -4.79 -21.17
N PHE A 155 9.21 -3.51 -20.86
CA PHE A 155 8.45 -2.77 -19.83
C PHE A 155 7.51 -1.71 -20.41
N LYS A 156 7.42 -1.61 -21.74
CA LYS A 156 6.45 -0.75 -22.41
C LYS A 156 5.26 -1.60 -22.84
N PHE A 157 4.22 -1.60 -22.03
CA PHE A 157 2.96 -2.22 -22.40
C PHE A 157 2.20 -1.27 -23.33
N ALA A 158 2.55 -1.27 -24.61
CA ALA A 158 1.84 -0.50 -25.63
C ALA A 158 0.37 -0.98 -25.68
N GLY A 159 -0.51 -0.21 -25.03
CA GLY A 159 -1.93 -0.49 -24.87
C GLY A 159 -2.25 -1.53 -23.79
N LYS A 160 -3.00 -1.11 -22.75
CA LYS A 160 -3.56 -2.00 -21.73
C LYS A 160 -4.31 -3.20 -22.29
N THR A 161 -5.08 -2.97 -23.34
CA THR A 161 -5.87 -4.00 -24.03
C THR A 161 -4.99 -5.16 -24.47
N ARG A 162 -3.77 -4.87 -24.95
CA ARG A 162 -2.79 -5.88 -25.30
C ARG A 162 -2.28 -6.64 -24.08
N TYR A 163 -2.00 -5.97 -22.96
CA TYR A 163 -1.53 -6.64 -21.74
C TYR A 163 -2.55 -7.61 -21.14
N PHE A 164 -3.82 -7.21 -21.14
CA PHE A 164 -4.89 -7.97 -20.53
C PHE A 164 -5.43 -9.07 -21.46
N GLY A 165 -5.43 -8.84 -22.79
CA GLY A 165 -6.04 -9.77 -23.73
C GLY A 165 -7.50 -10.01 -23.35
N ASP A 166 -7.86 -11.28 -23.14
CA ASP A 166 -9.20 -11.68 -22.70
C ASP A 166 -9.40 -11.61 -21.17
N LYS A 167 -8.32 -11.41 -20.40
CA LYS A 167 -8.40 -11.36 -18.93
C LYS A 167 -8.86 -9.98 -18.47
N VAL A 168 -9.81 -9.95 -17.54
CA VAL A 168 -10.29 -8.68 -16.95
C VAL A 168 -9.37 -8.18 -15.83
N GLU A 169 -8.61 -9.08 -15.22
CA GLU A 169 -7.73 -8.77 -14.09
C GLU A 169 -6.43 -9.57 -14.09
N GLN A 170 -5.44 -9.02 -13.38
CA GLN A 170 -4.13 -9.62 -13.13
C GLN A 170 -3.81 -9.48 -11.65
N VAL A 171 -3.52 -10.60 -11.00
CA VAL A 171 -3.14 -10.63 -9.59
C VAL A 171 -1.62 -10.72 -9.45
N MET A 172 -1.09 -10.06 -8.43
CA MET A 172 0.34 -10.05 -8.12
C MET A 172 0.59 -9.95 -6.61
N PRO A 173 1.68 -10.55 -6.09
CA PRO A 173 2.00 -10.54 -4.66
C PRO A 173 2.77 -9.29 -4.22
N HIS A 174 3.07 -8.36 -5.13
CA HIS A 174 3.89 -7.17 -4.88
C HIS A 174 3.12 -5.88 -5.13
N LEU A 175 3.62 -4.78 -4.58
CA LEU A 175 3.07 -3.45 -4.78
C LEU A 175 3.23 -2.98 -6.23
N PRO A 176 2.15 -2.51 -6.89
CA PRO A 176 2.23 -1.93 -8.21
C PRO A 176 2.76 -0.49 -8.11
N TYR A 177 3.33 0.04 -9.19
CA TYR A 177 3.83 1.42 -9.35
C TYR A 177 5.09 1.76 -8.54
N PHE A 178 5.25 1.14 -7.37
CA PHE A 178 6.38 1.37 -6.49
C PHE A 178 7.44 0.30 -6.73
N SER A 179 8.54 0.72 -7.33
CA SER A 179 9.69 -0.10 -7.68
C SER A 179 10.98 0.67 -7.44
N ASN A 180 12.10 -0.02 -7.60
CA ASN A 180 13.44 0.53 -7.45
C ASN A 180 13.65 1.18 -6.09
N CYS A 181 13.26 0.43 -5.05
CA CYS A 181 13.32 0.82 -3.66
C CYS A 181 14.43 0.10 -2.91
N ARG A 182 15.07 0.81 -1.98
CA ARG A 182 16.14 0.31 -1.13
C ARG A 182 15.71 -0.98 -0.41
N GLY A 183 16.55 -2.02 -0.49
CA GLY A 183 16.27 -3.34 0.09
C GLY A 183 15.28 -4.22 -0.66
N PHE A 184 14.58 -3.70 -1.68
CA PHE A 184 13.56 -4.45 -2.43
C PHE A 184 13.86 -4.56 -3.92
N GLY A 185 14.70 -3.70 -4.50
CA GLY A 185 14.97 -3.75 -5.94
C GLY A 185 13.73 -3.39 -6.76
N ARG A 186 13.40 -4.24 -7.74
CA ARG A 186 12.35 -3.99 -8.74
C ARG A 186 10.93 -4.21 -8.22
N THR A 187 10.74 -5.14 -7.29
CA THR A 187 9.40 -5.46 -6.77
C THR A 187 9.41 -5.51 -5.24
N ILE A 188 8.36 -4.96 -4.64
CA ILE A 188 8.19 -4.91 -3.19
C ILE A 188 7.05 -5.86 -2.82
N PRO A 189 7.31 -7.05 -2.23
CA PRO A 189 6.25 -7.93 -1.79
C PRO A 189 5.33 -7.21 -0.82
N LEU A 190 4.02 -7.31 -1.05
CA LEU A 190 3.06 -6.65 -0.17
C LEU A 190 3.19 -7.19 1.25
N TRP A 191 3.26 -8.51 1.41
CA TRP A 191 3.39 -9.13 2.72
C TRP A 191 4.65 -8.69 3.49
N SER A 192 5.77 -8.43 2.82
CA SER A 192 7.01 -8.09 3.52
C SER A 192 6.94 -6.70 4.14
N VAL A 193 6.30 -5.73 3.48
CA VAL A 193 6.10 -4.39 4.04
C VAL A 193 5.01 -4.36 5.11
N LEU A 194 4.03 -5.25 5.06
CA LEU A 194 2.99 -5.37 6.09
C LEU A 194 3.42 -6.18 7.31
N GLU A 195 4.37 -7.11 7.17
CA GLU A 195 4.73 -8.07 8.22
C GLU A 195 6.18 -7.98 8.71
N ARG A 196 7.08 -7.28 8.01
CA ARG A 196 8.52 -7.25 8.36
C ARG A 196 9.15 -5.87 8.32
N SER A 197 8.38 -4.80 8.16
CA SER A 197 8.92 -3.44 8.19
C SER A 197 9.53 -3.12 9.58
N GLN A 198 10.60 -2.33 9.59
CA GLN A 198 11.35 -1.95 10.81
C GLN A 198 10.56 -1.07 11.81
N GLY A 199 9.27 -0.80 11.56
CA GLY A 199 8.38 -0.05 12.45
C GLY A 199 7.11 -0.82 12.84
N CYS A 200 7.17 -2.15 12.79
CA CYS A 200 6.03 -3.01 13.13
C CYS A 200 6.03 -3.46 14.59
N THR A 201 4.92 -3.25 15.27
CA THR A 201 4.61 -3.77 16.60
C THR A 201 3.53 -4.82 16.51
N TRP A 202 3.80 -6.00 17.05
CA TRP A 202 2.91 -7.17 16.99
C TRP A 202 2.10 -7.28 18.27
N ALA A 203 0.78 -7.30 18.14
CA ALA A 203 -0.12 -7.51 19.27
C ALA A 203 -0.70 -8.92 19.21
N ASN A 204 -0.87 -9.56 20.37
CA ASN A 204 -1.72 -10.74 20.46
C ASN A 204 -3.16 -10.23 20.29
N GLY A 205 -3.68 -10.39 19.08
CA GLY A 205 -4.92 -9.77 18.62
C GLY A 205 -6.09 -9.98 19.59
N LYS A 206 -6.92 -8.95 19.72
CA LYS A 206 -8.25 -9.05 20.30
C LYS A 206 -9.21 -8.73 19.17
N ASP A 207 -10.23 -9.56 19.01
CA ASP A 207 -11.29 -9.30 18.07
C ASP A 207 -12.10 -8.07 18.52
N ILE A 208 -12.52 -7.27 17.55
CA ILE A 208 -13.42 -6.14 17.79
C ILE A 208 -14.82 -6.70 17.75
N THR A 209 -15.41 -6.90 18.93
CA THR A 209 -16.75 -7.46 19.08
C THR A 209 -17.79 -6.37 19.25
N LEU A 210 -19.06 -6.76 19.13
CA LEU A 210 -20.23 -5.91 19.34
C LEU A 210 -20.23 -5.22 20.72
N MET A 211 -19.60 -5.84 21.72
CA MET A 211 -19.55 -5.33 23.09
C MET A 211 -18.41 -4.32 23.31
N SER A 212 -17.51 -4.13 22.35
CA SER A 212 -16.37 -3.21 22.47
C SER A 212 -16.70 -1.82 21.96
N LEU A 213 -17.90 -1.30 22.26
CA LEU A 213 -18.37 0.00 21.78
C LEU A 213 -17.39 1.10 22.19
N GLY A 214 -16.82 1.79 21.19
CA GLY A 214 -15.87 2.88 21.40
C GLY A 214 -14.47 2.42 21.84
N SER A 215 -14.15 1.13 21.76
CA SER A 215 -12.80 0.65 22.02
C SER A 215 -11.80 1.17 20.98
N ASP A 216 -10.60 1.46 21.46
CA ASP A 216 -9.45 1.75 20.59
C ASP A 216 -9.10 0.55 19.71
N ALA A 217 -8.38 0.82 18.62
CA ALA A 217 -7.92 -0.21 17.72
C ALA A 217 -6.91 -1.12 18.43
N SER A 218 -7.13 -2.44 18.37
CA SER A 218 -6.23 -3.45 18.92
C SER A 218 -5.76 -4.35 17.77
N GLY A 219 -4.45 -4.56 17.63
CA GLY A 219 -3.87 -5.39 16.57
C GLY A 219 -2.45 -5.00 16.20
N ASP A 220 -1.91 -5.67 15.19
CA ASP A 220 -0.62 -5.39 14.59
C ASP A 220 -0.58 -4.01 13.91
N VAL A 221 0.39 -3.20 14.31
CA VAL A 221 0.59 -1.86 13.75
C VAL A 221 1.95 -1.79 13.11
N CYS A 222 2.02 -1.41 11.85
CA CYS A 222 3.25 -1.02 11.17
C CYS A 222 3.13 0.45 10.77
N VAL A 223 3.92 1.29 11.43
CA VAL A 223 4.00 2.72 11.11
C VAL A 223 4.88 2.97 9.88
N GLY A 224 5.57 1.93 9.39
CA GLY A 224 6.41 1.97 8.20
C GLY A 224 7.65 2.84 8.38
N VAL A 225 8.75 2.43 7.77
CA VAL A 225 9.95 3.28 7.65
C VAL A 225 10.00 3.86 6.24
N ASP A 226 10.51 5.08 6.12
CA ASP A 226 10.74 5.71 4.83
C ASP A 226 11.73 4.88 4.02
N THR A 227 11.23 4.22 2.98
CA THR A 227 12.04 3.48 2.03
C THR A 227 12.38 4.41 0.87
N GLU A 228 13.66 4.64 0.63
CA GLU A 228 14.10 5.45 -0.50
C GLU A 228 13.93 4.67 -1.81
N CYS A 229 13.29 5.30 -2.78
CA CYS A 229 12.96 4.73 -4.08
C CYS A 229 13.36 5.70 -5.20
N VAL A 230 13.50 5.18 -6.42
CA VAL A 230 13.72 5.99 -7.61
C VAL A 230 12.63 5.72 -8.63
N LEU A 231 12.21 6.79 -9.30
CA LEU A 231 11.17 6.74 -10.31
C LEU A 231 11.66 6.01 -11.57
N ASP A 232 10.88 5.04 -12.03
CA ASP A 232 11.19 4.24 -13.23
C ASP A 232 10.75 4.91 -14.53
N GLU A 233 9.66 5.67 -14.49
CA GLU A 233 9.09 6.31 -15.67
C GLU A 233 9.75 7.67 -15.99
N VAL A 234 9.98 7.97 -17.27
CA VAL A 234 10.53 9.27 -17.72
C VAL A 234 9.43 10.32 -17.61
N PRO A 235 9.49 11.35 -16.74
CA PRO A 235 8.37 12.28 -16.56
C PRO A 235 7.95 13.04 -17.83
N ASN A 236 8.84 13.29 -18.80
CA ASN A 236 8.49 13.97 -20.05
C ASN A 236 7.91 13.05 -21.14
N LEU A 237 7.90 11.73 -20.94
CA LEU A 237 7.34 10.79 -21.92
C LEU A 237 5.82 10.71 -21.75
N ARG A 238 5.08 11.20 -22.75
CA ARG A 238 3.61 11.12 -22.78
C ARG A 238 3.16 9.68 -23.09
N MET A 239 2.26 9.18 -22.26
CA MET A 239 1.60 7.87 -22.42
C MET A 239 0.13 8.08 -22.84
N GLU A 240 -0.55 7.00 -23.23
CA GLU A 240 -1.98 7.06 -23.58
C GLU A 240 -2.85 7.41 -22.37
N LEU A 241 -2.49 6.88 -21.20
CA LEU A 241 -3.16 7.14 -19.94
C LEU A 241 -2.25 7.91 -18.97
N PRO A 242 -2.83 8.66 -18.01
CA PRO A 242 -2.03 9.35 -17.00
C PRO A 242 -1.27 8.32 -16.15
N ARG A 243 -0.01 8.65 -15.84
CA ARG A 243 0.82 7.81 -14.97
C ARG A 243 0.43 8.00 -13.51
N TRP A 244 0.86 7.07 -12.68
CA TRP A 244 0.49 7.03 -11.27
C TRP A 244 0.85 8.31 -10.49
N PHE A 245 1.90 9.03 -10.87
CA PHE A 245 2.30 10.30 -10.25
C PHE A 245 1.64 11.54 -10.87
N GLU A 246 0.86 11.40 -11.95
CA GLU A 246 0.22 12.52 -12.66
C GLU A 246 -1.28 12.61 -12.39
N VAL A 247 -1.85 11.59 -11.75
CA VAL A 247 -3.29 11.49 -11.58
C VAL A 247 -3.85 12.43 -10.53
N PRO A 248 -5.10 12.90 -10.71
CA PRO A 248 -5.77 13.74 -9.74
C PRO A 248 -6.19 12.96 -8.49
N THR A 249 -6.47 13.69 -7.42
CA THR A 249 -7.11 13.18 -6.21
C THR A 249 -8.45 12.50 -6.52
N GLY A 250 -8.74 11.39 -5.84
CA GLY A 250 -9.93 10.56 -6.03
C GLY A 250 -9.75 9.43 -7.04
N THR A 251 -8.59 9.34 -7.70
CA THR A 251 -8.32 8.30 -8.70
C THR A 251 -8.14 6.92 -8.06
N LEU A 252 -8.80 5.90 -8.61
CA LEU A 252 -8.62 4.49 -8.23
C LEU A 252 -7.32 3.93 -8.81
N MET A 253 -6.32 3.66 -7.98
CA MET A 253 -5.00 3.21 -8.43
C MET A 253 -4.94 1.70 -8.70
N PHE A 254 -5.38 0.90 -7.73
CA PHE A 254 -5.38 -0.56 -7.81
C PHE A 254 -6.35 -1.14 -6.77
N HIS A 255 -6.47 -2.46 -6.70
CA HIS A 255 -7.21 -3.13 -5.64
C HIS A 255 -6.31 -4.06 -4.83
N VAL A 256 -6.69 -4.37 -3.60
CA VAL A 256 -6.06 -5.38 -2.75
C VAL A 256 -7.11 -6.40 -2.35
N THR A 257 -6.74 -7.66 -2.25
CA THR A 257 -7.68 -8.71 -1.86
C THR A 257 -8.24 -8.45 -0.46
N LYS A 258 -9.55 -8.65 -0.29
CA LYS A 258 -10.20 -8.47 1.02
C LYS A 258 -9.73 -9.52 2.04
N GLN A 259 -9.60 -10.76 1.59
CA GLN A 259 -9.18 -11.90 2.40
C GLN A 259 -7.73 -12.31 2.11
N ALA A 260 -7.20 -13.20 2.95
CA ALA A 260 -5.87 -13.79 2.80
C ALA A 260 -5.92 -15.02 1.90
N PHE A 261 -4.94 -15.17 1.02
CA PHE A 261 -4.87 -16.27 0.05
C PHE A 261 -3.55 -17.03 0.16
N ALA A 262 -3.59 -18.32 -0.16
CA ALA A 262 -2.38 -19.10 -0.31
C ALA A 262 -1.75 -18.85 -1.69
N GLY A 263 -0.42 -18.92 -1.81
CA GLY A 263 0.27 -18.69 -3.08
C GLY A 263 -0.17 -19.63 -4.21
N SER A 264 -0.57 -20.85 -3.90
CA SER A 264 -1.11 -21.81 -4.88
C SER A 264 -2.43 -21.37 -5.50
N GLU A 265 -3.20 -20.52 -4.81
CA GLU A 265 -4.51 -20.06 -5.26
C GLU A 265 -4.39 -18.86 -6.24
N LEU A 266 -3.21 -18.26 -6.38
CA LEU A 266 -2.99 -17.05 -7.17
C LEU A 266 -3.25 -17.23 -8.68
N ALA A 267 -3.16 -18.47 -9.18
CA ALA A 267 -3.26 -18.77 -10.62
C ALA A 267 -4.71 -18.95 -11.12
N ASP A 268 -5.63 -19.37 -10.24
CA ASP A 268 -6.93 -19.93 -10.64
C ASP A 268 -8.14 -19.11 -10.16
N LEU A 269 -7.90 -17.96 -9.51
CA LEU A 269 -8.96 -17.20 -8.86
C LEU A 269 -9.47 -16.02 -9.71
N ASN A 270 -10.79 -15.97 -9.87
CA ASN A 270 -11.53 -14.71 -10.07
C ASN A 270 -11.75 -14.10 -8.68
N PHE A 271 -11.41 -12.83 -8.48
CA PHE A 271 -11.51 -12.16 -7.18
C PHE A 271 -12.72 -11.21 -7.13
N PRO A 272 -13.92 -11.69 -6.77
CA PRO A 272 -15.09 -10.82 -6.66
C PRO A 272 -14.91 -9.77 -5.56
N ASP A 273 -14.18 -10.11 -4.49
CA ASP A 273 -14.03 -9.27 -3.29
C ASP A 273 -12.62 -8.65 -3.19
N ALA A 274 -12.43 -7.55 -3.91
CA ALA A 274 -11.22 -6.74 -3.85
C ALA A 274 -11.52 -5.32 -3.33
N VAL A 275 -10.71 -4.85 -2.38
CA VAL A 275 -10.79 -3.54 -1.76
C VAL A 275 -10.11 -2.51 -2.67
N PRO A 276 -10.80 -1.45 -3.11
CA PRO A 276 -10.20 -0.40 -3.92
C PRO A 276 -9.21 0.46 -3.14
N VAL A 277 -8.11 0.84 -3.79
CA VAL A 277 -7.08 1.73 -3.26
C VAL A 277 -7.13 3.04 -4.02
N TYR A 278 -7.55 4.10 -3.33
CA TYR A 278 -7.72 5.43 -3.93
C TYR A 278 -6.55 6.36 -3.58
N LEU A 279 -6.18 7.21 -4.53
CA LEU A 279 -5.32 8.37 -4.30
C LEU A 279 -6.14 9.45 -3.59
N MET A 280 -5.91 9.63 -2.29
CA MET A 280 -6.66 10.58 -1.47
C MET A 280 -6.07 12.00 -1.51
N GLN A 281 -4.81 12.12 -1.90
CA GLN A 281 -4.13 13.40 -2.11
C GLN A 281 -3.13 13.23 -3.25
N GLY A 282 -3.47 13.77 -4.42
CA GLY A 282 -2.62 13.78 -5.60
C GLY A 282 -1.75 15.04 -5.71
N ILE A 283 -1.19 15.26 -6.90
CA ILE A 283 -0.39 16.45 -7.21
C ILE A 283 -1.23 17.73 -7.20
N LYS A 284 -0.65 18.84 -6.76
CA LYS A 284 -1.34 20.15 -6.67
C LYS A 284 -1.18 20.97 -7.95
N ASN A 285 0.04 20.98 -8.51
CA ASN A 285 0.34 21.69 -9.75
C ASN A 285 0.80 20.71 -10.82
N GLU A 286 0.53 21.06 -12.07
CA GLU A 286 1.03 20.31 -13.23
C GLU A 286 2.57 20.34 -13.25
N GLY A 287 3.17 19.17 -13.48
CA GLY A 287 4.63 19.00 -13.48
C GLY A 287 5.28 18.78 -12.11
N ASP A 288 4.52 18.85 -11.01
CA ASP A 288 5.02 18.43 -9.70
C ASP A 288 5.23 16.91 -9.66
N LEU A 289 6.33 16.46 -9.05
CA LEU A 289 6.59 15.05 -8.79
C LEU A 289 6.51 14.75 -7.29
N PRO A 290 6.04 13.55 -6.89
CA PRO A 290 5.98 13.17 -5.49
C PRO A 290 7.39 13.01 -4.92
N LYS A 291 7.61 13.59 -3.74
CA LYS A 291 8.82 13.41 -2.94
C LYS A 291 8.62 12.43 -1.79
N THR A 292 7.42 12.41 -1.23
CA THR A 292 7.00 11.47 -0.19
C THR A 292 5.64 10.88 -0.53
N VAL A 293 5.58 9.56 -0.68
CA VAL A 293 4.37 8.78 -0.95
C VAL A 293 4.03 7.94 0.29
N VAL A 294 2.82 8.10 0.80
CA VAL A 294 2.31 7.31 1.93
C VAL A 294 1.21 6.38 1.43
N LEU A 295 1.45 5.08 1.54
CA LEU A 295 0.47 4.04 1.24
C LEU A 295 -0.07 3.49 2.55
N ALA A 296 -1.35 3.70 2.83
CA ALA A 296 -1.98 3.31 4.08
C ALA A 296 -3.01 2.20 3.87
N PHE A 297 -2.80 1.08 4.54
CA PHE A 297 -3.70 -0.06 4.59
C PHE A 297 -4.34 -0.15 5.97
N GLN A 298 -5.67 -0.17 5.98
CA GLN A 298 -6.48 -0.39 7.17
C GLN A 298 -7.11 -1.77 7.11
N TYR A 299 -7.16 -2.46 8.24
CA TYR A 299 -7.76 -3.78 8.35
C TYR A 299 -8.56 -3.89 9.64
N TRP A 300 -9.49 -4.84 9.71
CA TRP A 300 -10.11 -5.24 10.97
C TRP A 300 -9.88 -6.72 11.24
N GLN A 301 -10.00 -7.11 12.51
CA GLN A 301 -9.85 -8.49 12.95
C GLN A 301 -11.23 -9.13 13.08
N THR A 302 -11.51 -10.16 12.29
CA THR A 302 -12.73 -10.97 12.45
C THR A 302 -12.57 -11.94 13.61
N SER A 303 -11.36 -12.42 13.83
CA SER A 303 -10.96 -13.25 14.97
C SER A 303 -9.58 -12.79 15.45
N PRO A 304 -9.12 -13.25 16.64
CA PRO A 304 -7.77 -12.94 17.11
C PRO A 304 -6.65 -13.31 16.11
N THR A 305 -6.91 -14.29 15.24
CA THR A 305 -5.94 -14.84 14.29
C THR A 305 -6.13 -14.36 12.85
N GLU A 306 -7.30 -13.86 12.47
CA GLU A 306 -7.65 -13.54 11.09
C GLU A 306 -7.91 -12.04 10.88
N LYS A 307 -7.24 -11.49 9.87
CA LYS A 307 -7.35 -10.10 9.46
C LYS A 307 -8.01 -9.99 8.09
N VAL A 308 -8.88 -9.00 7.96
CA VAL A 308 -9.58 -8.68 6.71
C VAL A 308 -9.23 -7.27 6.29
N MET A 309 -8.76 -7.13 5.04
CA MET A 309 -8.43 -5.83 4.47
C MET A 309 -9.70 -5.00 4.32
N ALA A 310 -9.62 -3.76 4.76
CA ALA A 310 -10.77 -2.86 4.81
C ALA A 310 -10.67 -1.73 3.80
N ARG A 311 -9.49 -1.11 3.76
CA ARG A 311 -9.27 0.11 2.99
C ARG A 311 -7.82 0.25 2.62
N GLY A 312 -7.56 0.68 1.39
CA GLY A 312 -6.27 1.18 0.97
C GLY A 312 -6.37 2.64 0.54
N ARG A 313 -5.37 3.44 0.89
CA ARG A 313 -5.28 4.85 0.51
C ARG A 313 -3.85 5.21 0.14
N VAL A 314 -3.68 6.07 -0.86
CA VAL A 314 -2.39 6.64 -1.23
C VAL A 314 -2.43 8.15 -1.03
N TYR A 315 -1.33 8.71 -0.54
CA TYR A 315 -1.15 10.14 -0.36
C TYR A 315 0.20 10.57 -0.93
N PHE A 316 0.21 11.59 -1.78
CA PHE A 316 1.41 12.34 -2.09
C PHE A 316 1.57 13.43 -1.03
N ALA A 317 2.18 13.03 0.09
CA ALA A 317 2.33 13.87 1.28
C ALA A 317 3.17 15.11 0.98
N GLU A 318 4.20 14.94 0.17
CA GLU A 318 5.06 16.02 -0.31
C GLU A 318 5.25 15.90 -1.82
N THR A 319 5.06 17.01 -2.52
CA THR A 319 5.23 17.13 -3.98
C THR A 319 6.10 18.34 -4.28
N THR A 320 7.00 18.21 -5.25
CA THR A 320 7.94 19.27 -5.61
C THR A 320 8.13 19.31 -7.12
N ASN A 321 8.17 20.50 -7.69
CA ASN A 321 8.56 20.70 -9.08
C ASN A 321 10.08 20.53 -9.22
N PRO A 322 10.59 19.57 -10.00
CA PRO A 322 12.02 19.49 -10.25
C PRO A 322 12.47 20.69 -11.08
N ARG A 323 13.31 21.55 -10.49
CA ARG A 323 13.90 22.71 -11.18
C ARG A 323 14.82 22.34 -12.33
N ASP A 324 15.37 21.13 -12.28
CA ASP A 324 16.30 20.61 -13.28
C ASP A 324 15.54 19.95 -14.45
N PRO A 325 15.64 20.48 -15.68
CA PRO A 325 14.99 19.89 -16.86
C PRO A 325 15.52 18.50 -17.21
N ASP A 326 16.72 18.13 -16.76
CA ASP A 326 17.30 16.82 -17.03
C ASP A 326 16.64 15.70 -16.21
N VAL A 327 15.94 16.03 -15.11
CA VAL A 327 15.05 15.10 -14.39
C VAL A 327 13.87 14.71 -15.28
N PHE A 328 13.18 15.69 -15.88
CA PHE A 328 12.05 15.42 -16.76
C PHE A 328 12.45 14.58 -17.98
N ARG A 329 13.67 14.77 -18.48
CA ARG A 329 14.23 13.99 -19.60
C ARG A 329 14.73 12.60 -19.20
N GLY A 330 14.69 12.23 -17.92
CA GLY A 330 15.18 10.94 -17.42
C GLY A 330 16.70 10.80 -17.50
N ARG A 331 17.44 11.91 -17.53
CA ARG A 331 18.92 11.90 -17.51
C ARG A 331 19.46 11.84 -16.08
N VAL A 332 18.73 12.44 -15.15
CA VAL A 332 19.00 12.43 -13.71
C VAL A 332 17.87 11.65 -13.02
N PRO A 333 18.19 10.70 -12.11
CA PRO A 333 17.17 9.94 -11.39
C PRO A 333 16.37 10.83 -10.44
N TRP A 334 15.07 10.55 -10.32
CA TRP A 334 14.21 11.20 -9.33
C TRP A 334 13.99 10.29 -8.12
N SER A 335 14.58 10.64 -6.98
CA SER A 335 14.40 9.89 -5.73
C SER A 335 13.22 10.39 -4.91
N TYR A 336 12.40 9.46 -4.42
CA TYR A 336 11.26 9.70 -3.53
C TYR A 336 11.28 8.74 -2.34
N LYS A 337 10.52 9.05 -1.29
CA LYS A 337 10.34 8.21 -0.11
C LYS A 337 8.99 7.51 -0.16
N LEU A 338 8.98 6.21 0.00
CA LEU A 338 7.77 5.40 0.17
C LEU A 338 7.61 5.01 1.64
N ARG A 339 6.46 5.32 2.22
CA ARG A 339 6.07 4.89 3.57
C ARG A 339 4.81 4.03 3.48
N VAL A 340 4.89 2.78 3.94
CA VAL A 340 3.74 1.87 3.99
C VAL A 340 3.23 1.78 5.42
N LEU A 341 2.00 2.25 5.65
CA LEU A 341 1.30 2.15 6.92
C LEU A 341 0.36 0.94 6.88
N TYR A 342 0.34 0.16 7.94
CA TYR A 342 -0.61 -0.95 8.13
C TYR A 342 -1.10 -0.92 9.56
N TYR A 343 -2.40 -0.74 9.78
CA TYR A 343 -2.92 -0.58 11.13
C TYR A 343 -4.37 -1.05 11.27
N PRO A 344 -4.76 -1.50 12.48
CA PRO A 344 -6.11 -1.95 12.75
C PRO A 344 -7.06 -0.75 12.82
N MET A 345 -8.32 -1.01 12.51
CA MET A 345 -9.39 -0.02 12.61
C MET A 345 -9.96 0.04 14.04
N THR A 346 -10.45 1.20 14.43
CA THR A 346 -11.21 1.38 15.69
C THR A 346 -12.63 0.82 15.57
N HIS A 347 -13.31 0.57 16.69
CA HIS A 347 -14.69 0.05 16.67
C HIS A 347 -15.65 0.89 15.80
N PHE A 348 -15.57 2.22 15.90
CA PHE A 348 -16.41 3.12 15.09
C PHE A 348 -16.08 3.05 13.60
N GLU A 349 -14.81 2.94 13.24
CA GLU A 349 -14.42 2.79 11.84
C GLU A 349 -14.89 1.44 11.27
N VAL A 350 -14.78 0.35 12.05
CA VAL A 350 -15.31 -0.98 11.67
C VAL A 350 -16.82 -0.91 11.40
N MET A 351 -17.56 -0.24 12.29
CA MET A 351 -19.00 0.00 12.14
C MET A 351 -19.33 0.82 10.88
N VAL A 352 -18.58 1.88 10.60
CA VAL A 352 -18.79 2.72 9.40
C VAL A 352 -18.47 1.98 8.10
N ASN A 353 -17.57 0.98 8.13
CA ASN A 353 -17.24 0.17 6.97
C ASN A 353 -18.16 -1.06 6.79
N PHE A 354 -19.29 -1.13 7.49
CA PHE A 354 -20.26 -2.21 7.39
C PHE A 354 -19.67 -3.62 7.60
N ALA A 355 -18.66 -3.73 8.47
CA ALA A 355 -17.92 -4.98 8.67
C ALA A 355 -18.66 -5.97 9.60
N PHE A 356 -19.53 -5.50 10.49
CA PHE A 356 -20.36 -6.35 11.35
C PHE A 356 -21.50 -7.08 10.59
N PRO A 357 -22.08 -8.15 11.17
CA PRO A 357 -23.28 -8.79 10.65
C PRO A 357 -24.49 -7.84 10.54
N LEU A 358 -25.42 -8.12 9.64
CA LEU A 358 -26.58 -7.26 9.38
C LEU A 358 -27.50 -7.11 10.60
N GLU A 359 -27.57 -8.13 11.45
CA GLU A 359 -28.37 -8.14 12.68
C GLU A 359 -27.95 -7.02 13.63
N PHE A 360 -26.65 -6.73 13.70
CA PHE A 360 -26.12 -5.63 14.51
C PHE A 360 -26.64 -4.28 14.03
N TYR A 361 -26.56 -4.02 12.73
CA TYR A 361 -27.05 -2.76 12.17
C TYR A 361 -28.55 -2.61 12.37
N PHE A 362 -29.32 -3.69 12.22
CA PHE A 362 -30.75 -3.68 12.49
C PHE A 362 -31.06 -3.25 13.93
N VAL A 363 -30.42 -3.89 14.92
CA VAL A 363 -30.59 -3.54 16.34
C VAL A 363 -30.16 -2.09 16.62
N MET A 364 -29.01 -1.68 16.09
CA MET A 364 -28.48 -0.33 16.24
C MET A 364 -29.44 0.73 15.66
N TYR A 365 -29.97 0.52 14.45
CA TYR A 365 -30.91 1.45 13.82
C TYR A 365 -32.25 1.50 14.53
N VAL A 366 -32.76 0.37 15.04
CA VAL A 366 -33.98 0.32 15.86
C VAL A 366 -33.77 1.11 17.16
N PHE A 367 -32.64 0.92 17.85
CA PHE A 367 -32.29 1.67 19.05
C PHE A 367 -32.19 3.18 18.78
N LEU A 368 -31.49 3.58 17.71
CA LEU A 368 -31.43 4.99 17.28
C LEU A 368 -32.82 5.55 16.96
N GLY A 369 -33.69 4.74 16.34
CA GLY A 369 -35.09 5.08 16.11
C GLY A 369 -35.85 5.36 17.40
N PHE A 370 -35.68 4.52 18.44
CA PHE A 370 -36.28 4.76 19.75
C PHE A 370 -35.76 6.03 20.42
N VAL A 371 -34.47 6.34 20.32
CA VAL A 371 -33.90 7.59 20.83
C VAL A 371 -34.49 8.80 20.11
N CYS A 372 -34.64 8.74 18.79
CA CYS A 372 -35.30 9.80 18.01
C CYS A 372 -36.77 9.99 18.41
N ILE A 373 -37.52 8.91 18.58
CA ILE A 373 -38.92 8.99 19.05
C ILE A 373 -38.98 9.56 20.47
N TRP A 374 -38.09 9.11 21.36
CA TRP A 374 -38.02 9.59 22.73
C TRP A 374 -37.68 11.08 22.81
N THR A 375 -36.73 11.56 22.01
CA THR A 375 -36.38 13.00 21.96
C THR A 375 -37.54 13.84 21.45
N VAL A 376 -38.24 13.42 20.39
CA VAL A 376 -39.45 14.10 19.90
C VAL A 376 -40.55 14.08 20.96
N TRP A 377 -40.77 12.95 21.63
CA TRP A 377 -41.75 12.83 22.70
C TRP A 377 -41.39 13.72 23.90
N ALA A 378 -40.13 13.76 24.31
CA ALA A 378 -39.64 14.61 25.39
C ALA A 378 -39.82 16.09 25.05
N LEU A 379 -39.50 16.50 23.82
CA LEU A 379 -39.75 17.86 23.32
C LEU A 379 -41.25 18.19 23.29
N TRP A 380 -42.07 17.25 22.84
CA TRP A 380 -43.53 17.40 22.85
C TRP A 380 -44.07 17.56 24.28
N CYS A 381 -43.64 16.71 25.21
CA CYS A 381 -43.99 16.79 26.63
C CYS A 381 -43.54 18.12 27.24
N PHE A 382 -42.31 18.55 26.96
CA PHE A 382 -41.78 19.83 27.40
C PHE A 382 -42.68 20.99 26.93
N HIS A 383 -43.01 21.05 25.64
CA HIS A 383 -43.92 22.06 25.10
C HIS A 383 -45.35 21.93 25.67
N ARG A 384 -45.85 20.72 25.88
CA ARG A 384 -47.23 20.50 26.31
C ARG A 384 -47.46 20.81 27.79
N PHE A 385 -46.49 20.50 28.65
CA PHE A 385 -46.64 20.60 30.10
C PHE A 385 -45.99 21.87 30.65
N ILE A 386 -44.79 22.23 30.21
CA ILE A 386 -44.05 23.37 30.77
C ILE A 386 -44.47 24.67 30.10
N ALA A 387 -44.64 24.69 28.77
CA ALA A 387 -45.02 25.92 28.06
C ALA A 387 -46.51 26.28 28.20
N ARG A 388 -47.41 25.31 28.46
CA ARG A 388 -48.84 25.59 28.75
C ARG A 388 -49.16 25.77 30.23
N GLY A 389 -48.37 25.19 31.14
CA GLY A 389 -48.60 25.35 32.59
C GLY A 389 -48.21 26.72 33.14
N SER A 390 -47.35 27.46 32.41
CA SER A 390 -46.81 28.75 32.86
C SER A 390 -47.51 29.97 32.26
N PHE A 391 -48.47 29.78 31.35
CA PHE A 391 -49.21 30.87 30.70
C PHE A 391 -50.72 30.73 30.97
N PRO A 392 -51.36 31.71 31.63
CA PRO A 392 -52.80 31.68 31.89
C PRO A 392 -53.58 31.68 30.56
N LEU A 393 -54.72 30.97 30.56
CA LEU A 393 -55.57 30.62 29.42
C LEU A 393 -56.05 31.77 28.50
N ASP A 394 -55.73 33.03 28.78
CA ASP A 394 -56.16 34.20 28.00
C ASP A 394 -55.16 34.68 26.94
N GLU A 395 -53.90 34.24 26.97
CA GLU A 395 -52.91 34.59 25.95
C GLU A 395 -52.55 33.33 25.15
N GLY A 396 -52.85 33.35 23.84
CA GLY A 396 -52.71 32.20 22.93
C GLY A 396 -51.31 31.55 22.88
N PRO A 397 -51.13 30.48 22.09
CA PRO A 397 -49.88 29.70 22.05
C PRO A 397 -48.65 30.60 21.84
N PRO A 398 -47.49 30.26 22.42
CA PRO A 398 -46.29 31.09 22.33
C PRO A 398 -45.99 31.39 20.87
N LYS A 399 -46.04 32.68 20.51
CA LYS A 399 -45.76 33.13 19.15
C LYS A 399 -44.31 32.75 18.84
N LEU A 400 -44.09 32.05 17.72
CA LEU A 400 -42.78 31.56 17.26
C LEU A 400 -41.68 32.63 17.20
N LEU A 401 -42.05 33.91 17.23
CA LEU A 401 -41.17 35.08 17.13
C LEU A 401 -41.50 36.13 18.21
N ASP A 402 -41.77 35.71 19.45
CA ASP A 402 -41.81 36.66 20.56
C ASP A 402 -40.40 36.92 21.11
N LEU A 403 -39.85 38.09 20.76
CA LEU A 403 -38.53 38.58 21.19
C LEU A 403 -38.35 38.59 22.71
N ARG A 404 -39.44 38.54 23.50
CA ARG A 404 -39.39 38.42 24.96
C ARG A 404 -38.81 37.07 25.42
N HIS A 405 -38.98 36.00 24.65
CA HIS A 405 -38.44 34.67 24.97
C HIS A 405 -36.93 34.56 24.75
N VAL A 406 -36.34 35.47 23.96
CA VAL A 406 -34.88 35.56 23.80
C VAL A 406 -34.21 35.83 25.15
N SER A 407 -34.79 36.68 25.99
CA SER A 407 -34.30 36.90 27.36
C SER A 407 -34.32 35.61 28.20
N CYS A 408 -35.41 34.83 28.13
CA CYS A 408 -35.56 33.60 28.90
C CYS A 408 -34.69 32.44 28.42
N ILE A 409 -34.25 32.42 27.15
CA ILE A 409 -33.35 31.39 26.61
C ILE A 409 -31.89 31.84 26.71
N LEU A 410 -31.61 33.09 26.37
CA LEU A 410 -30.26 33.64 26.34
C LEU A 410 -29.69 33.80 27.75
N VAL A 411 -30.47 34.19 28.75
CA VAL A 411 -29.95 34.38 30.12
C VAL A 411 -29.51 33.07 30.79
N PRO A 412 -30.29 31.97 30.78
CA PRO A 412 -29.83 30.67 31.28
C PRO A 412 -28.68 30.09 30.46
N PHE A 413 -28.70 30.25 29.13
CA PHE A 413 -27.61 29.81 28.26
C PHE A 413 -26.31 30.56 28.56
N VAL A 414 -26.36 31.89 28.68
CA VAL A 414 -25.21 32.73 29.05
C VAL A 414 -24.74 32.42 30.47
N LYS A 415 -25.65 32.25 31.44
CA LYS A 415 -25.27 31.80 32.80
C LYS A 415 -24.63 30.43 32.79
N GLY A 416 -25.17 29.48 32.04
CA GLY A 416 -24.60 28.14 31.88
C GLY A 416 -23.22 28.18 31.23
N ALA A 417 -23.04 28.97 30.17
CA ALA A 417 -21.76 29.20 29.53
C ALA A 417 -20.77 29.91 30.47
N LEU A 418 -21.21 30.89 31.27
CA LEU A 418 -20.36 31.57 32.26
C LEU A 418 -19.94 30.62 33.38
N HIS A 419 -20.85 29.77 33.88
CA HIS A 419 -20.53 28.75 34.87
C HIS A 419 -19.60 27.68 34.32
N ALA A 420 -19.80 27.22 33.08
CA ALA A 420 -18.90 26.30 32.41
C ALA A 420 -17.51 26.93 32.18
N LEU A 421 -17.45 28.21 31.80
CA LEU A 421 -16.21 28.96 31.70
C LEU A 421 -15.54 29.15 33.06
N LEU A 422 -16.29 29.39 34.14
CA LEU A 422 -15.76 29.46 35.51
C LEU A 422 -15.11 28.12 35.91
N SER A 423 -15.73 26.99 35.55
CA SER A 423 -15.17 25.65 35.74
C SER A 423 -13.93 25.39 34.89
N CYS A 424 -13.75 26.09 33.76
CA CYS A 424 -12.54 26.03 32.94
C CYS A 424 -11.44 27.01 33.39
N VAL A 425 -11.79 28.15 33.99
CA VAL A 425 -10.83 29.15 34.48
C VAL A 425 -10.24 28.76 35.84
N PHE A 426 -11.00 28.10 36.72
CA PHE A 426 -10.50 27.68 38.03
C PHE A 426 -9.31 26.69 37.96
N PRO A 427 -9.31 25.67 37.08
CA PRO A 427 -8.13 24.81 36.85
C PRO A 427 -6.97 25.54 36.16
N LEU A 428 -7.25 26.56 35.34
CA LEU A 428 -6.24 27.32 34.61
C LEU A 428 -5.50 28.34 35.49
N VAL A 429 -6.15 28.88 36.52
CA VAL A 429 -5.53 29.81 37.48
C VAL A 429 -4.83 29.05 38.62
N VAL A 430 -5.35 27.88 39.02
CA VAL A 430 -4.73 27.04 40.07
C VAL A 430 -3.67 26.09 39.51
N GLY A 431 -3.66 25.80 38.20
CA GLY A 431 -2.61 25.02 37.54
C GLY A 431 -1.40 25.82 37.04
N VAL A 432 -1.38 27.14 37.27
CA VAL A 432 -0.28 28.06 36.88
C VAL A 432 0.34 28.76 38.11
N ALA A 433 -0.07 28.39 39.32
CA ALA A 433 0.66 28.65 40.57
C ALA A 433 1.19 27.33 41.12
#